data_AF-G4YR12-F1
#
_entry.id   AF-G4YR12-F1
#
_cell.length_a   1.000
_cell.length_b   1.000
_cell.length_c   1.000
_cell.angle_alpha   90.00
_cell.angle_beta   90.00
_cell.angle_gamma   90.00
#
_symmetry.space_group_name_H-M   'P 1'
#
loop_
_entity.id
_entity.type
_entity.pdbx_description
1 polymer ?
#
loop_
_entity_poly.entity_id
_entity_poly.type
_entity_poly.pdbx_seq_one_letter_code
_entity_poly.pdbx_strand_id
1 'polypeptide(L)'
;MDVNADFVDSIYDATENLVRDRCDLVLLRLGPYSPMFNPIEGCFSALKARIKAYRSLSHEEMMNVPYGQKTELRMQLLEKAVEHAMSCMDHRLVNKMARHCALSVAAGIRGEPMEYGT
;
A
#
# COMPACT_ATOMS: atom_id res chain seq x y z
N MET A 1 0.35 -29.12 7.05
CA MET A 1 0.00 -27.70 6.80
C MET A 1 0.52 -26.80 7.93
N ASP A 2 1.23 -27.35 8.91
CA ASP A 2 1.57 -26.67 10.18
C ASP A 2 2.80 -25.75 10.10
N VAL A 3 3.72 -26.00 9.15
CA VAL A 3 4.95 -25.20 8.99
C VAL A 3 4.68 -23.72 8.67
N ASN A 4 3.50 -23.40 8.13
CA ASN A 4 3.11 -22.04 7.77
C ASN A 4 2.54 -21.27 8.97
N ALA A 5 1.95 -21.95 9.95
CA ALA A 5 1.42 -21.31 11.15
C ALA A 5 2.56 -20.85 12.07
N ASP A 6 3.52 -21.73 12.33
CA ASP A 6 4.69 -21.43 13.17
C ASP A 6 5.54 -20.27 12.62
N PHE A 7 5.66 -20.18 11.29
CA PHE A 7 6.37 -19.08 10.64
C PHE A 7 5.63 -17.75 10.79
N VAL A 8 4.32 -17.75 10.61
CA VAL A 8 3.48 -16.55 10.76
C VAL A 8 3.50 -16.07 12.21
N ASP A 9 3.37 -16.98 13.17
CA ASP A 9 3.45 -16.65 14.60
C ASP A 9 4.83 -16.09 14.98
N SER A 10 5.92 -16.64 14.42
CA SER A 10 7.26 -16.08 14.63
C SER A 10 7.40 -14.63 14.15
N ILE A 11 6.76 -14.25 13.03
CA ILE A 11 6.75 -12.87 12.53
C ILE A 11 5.96 -11.95 13.48
N TYR A 12 4.83 -12.45 14.00
CA TYR A 12 4.04 -11.71 14.97
C TYR A 12 4.80 -11.49 16.27
N ASP A 13 5.44 -12.52 16.80
CA ASP A 13 6.25 -12.44 18.02
C ASP A 13 7.38 -11.41 17.87
N ALA A 14 8.07 -11.39 16.73
CA ALA A 14 9.10 -10.39 16.46
C ALA A 14 8.53 -8.96 16.46
N THR A 15 7.34 -8.76 15.88
CA THR A 15 6.68 -7.45 15.82
C THR A 15 6.15 -7.00 17.17
N GLU A 16 5.54 -7.90 17.94
CA GLU A 16 5.06 -7.64 19.30
C GLU A 16 6.21 -7.25 20.23
N ASN A 17 7.38 -7.88 20.07
CA ASN A 17 8.58 -7.52 20.83
C ASN A 17 9.06 -6.08 20.55
N LEU A 18 8.91 -5.57 19.32
CA LEU A 18 9.30 -4.19 18.98
C LEU A 18 8.41 -3.13 19.63
N VAL A 19 7.16 -3.48 19.95
CA VAL A 19 6.18 -2.57 20.58
C VAL A 19 5.92 -2.90 22.04
N ARG A 20 6.67 -3.85 22.62
CA ARG A 20 6.44 -4.36 23.98
C ARG A 20 6.42 -3.28 25.06
N ASP A 21 7.27 -2.26 24.90
CA ASP A 21 7.41 -1.17 25.86
C ASP A 21 6.46 0.01 25.55
N ARG A 22 5.62 -0.10 24.52
CA ARG A 22 4.65 0.91 24.10
C ARG A 22 3.24 0.52 24.54
N CYS A 23 2.92 0.83 25.78
CA CYS A 23 1.58 0.60 26.36
C CYS A 23 0.48 1.51 25.75
N ASP A 24 0.85 2.49 24.92
CA ASP A 24 -0.06 3.36 24.15
C ASP A 24 -0.48 2.77 22.79
N LEU A 25 0.10 1.65 22.38
CA LEU A 25 -0.14 1.04 21.07
C LEU A 25 -0.85 -0.31 21.18
N VAL A 26 -1.69 -0.61 20.18
CA VAL A 26 -2.32 -1.92 20.01
C VAL A 26 -1.93 -2.47 18.65
N LEU A 27 -1.38 -3.68 18.63
CA LEU A 27 -1.08 -4.37 17.38
C LEU A 27 -2.35 -5.01 16.81
N LEU A 28 -2.74 -4.60 15.61
CA LEU A 28 -3.84 -5.23 14.87
C LEU A 28 -3.28 -6.39 14.04
N ARG A 29 -3.75 -7.61 14.33
CA ARG A 29 -3.35 -8.81 13.59
C ARG A 29 -4.08 -8.90 12.25
N LEU A 30 -3.34 -9.23 11.19
CA LEU A 30 -3.84 -9.32 9.82
C LEU A 30 -3.40 -10.62 9.16
N GLY A 31 -4.36 -11.46 8.75
CA GLY A 31 -4.02 -12.71 8.06
C GLY A 31 -3.07 -12.49 6.86
N PRO A 32 -2.13 -13.41 6.60
CA PRO A 32 -1.28 -13.32 5.41
C PRO A 32 -2.14 -13.25 4.14
N TYR A 33 -1.62 -12.60 3.10
CA TYR A 33 -2.31 -12.44 1.81
C TYR A 33 -3.72 -11.80 1.91
N SER A 34 -3.95 -10.95 2.91
CA SER A 34 -5.22 -10.24 3.13
C SER A 34 -5.13 -8.73 2.87
N PRO A 35 -4.64 -8.26 1.70
CA PRO A 35 -4.46 -6.84 1.41
C PRO A 35 -5.78 -6.05 1.48
N MET A 36 -6.92 -6.71 1.27
CA MET A 36 -8.25 -6.08 1.33
C MET A 36 -8.65 -5.62 2.73
N PHE A 37 -8.01 -6.19 3.75
CA PHE A 37 -8.19 -5.82 5.15
C PHE A 37 -7.17 -4.75 5.60
N ASN A 38 -6.39 -4.20 4.66
CA ASN A 38 -5.46 -3.11 4.92
C ASN A 38 -5.84 -1.87 4.08
N PRO A 39 -6.38 -0.81 4.68
CA PRO A 39 -6.84 0.36 3.92
C PRO A 39 -5.71 1.11 3.20
N ILE A 40 -4.45 0.93 3.61
CA ILE A 40 -3.30 1.59 2.95
C ILE A 40 -3.11 1.13 1.50
N GLU A 41 -3.49 -0.11 1.19
CA GLU A 41 -3.36 -0.69 -0.15
C GLU A 41 -4.19 0.08 -1.18
N GLY A 42 -5.40 0.47 -0.79
CA GLY A 42 -6.27 1.31 -1.61
C GLY A 42 -5.72 2.73 -1.79
N CYS A 43 -5.14 3.31 -0.74
CA CYS A 43 -4.49 4.62 -0.81
C CYS A 43 -3.27 4.59 -1.76
N PHE A 44 -2.42 3.57 -1.66
CA PHE A 44 -1.28 3.39 -2.55
C PHE A 44 -1.70 3.10 -3.99
N SER A 45 -2.80 2.39 -4.20
CA SER A 45 -3.37 2.21 -5.54
C SER A 45 -3.78 3.55 -6.17
N ALA A 46 -4.41 4.44 -5.40
CA ALA A 46 -4.76 5.79 -5.85
C ALA A 46 -3.52 6.67 -6.12
N LEU A 47 -2.53 6.65 -5.22
CA LEU A 47 -1.26 7.36 -5.40
C LEU A 47 -0.52 6.88 -6.66
N LYS A 48 -0.42 5.57 -6.85
CA LYS A 48 0.17 4.94 -8.03
C LYS A 48 -0.54 5.35 -9.31
N ALA A 49 -1.88 5.43 -9.30
CA ALA A 49 -2.64 5.89 -10.46
C ALA A 49 -2.32 7.34 -10.82
N ARG A 50 -2.17 8.22 -9.82
CA ARG A 50 -1.77 9.63 -10.01
C ARG A 50 -0.35 9.78 -10.54
N ILE A 51 0.61 9.03 -9.99
CA ILE A 51 2.00 8.99 -10.49
C ILE A 51 2.02 8.52 -11.95
N LYS A 52 1.28 7.45 -12.29
CA LYS A 52 1.18 6.95 -13.66
C LYS A 52 0.60 8.01 -14.61
N ALA A 53 -0.44 8.73 -14.18
CA ALA A 53 -1.01 9.82 -14.97
C ALA A 53 0.02 10.92 -15.23
N TYR A 54 0.73 11.37 -14.20
CA TYR A 54 1.82 12.36 -14.37
C TYR A 54 2.90 11.86 -15.35
N ARG A 55 3.35 10.61 -15.21
CA ARG A 55 4.36 10.02 -16.09
C ARG A 55 3.91 9.88 -17.55
N SER A 56 2.61 9.70 -17.78
CA SER A 56 2.06 9.68 -19.14
C SER A 56 2.16 11.04 -19.82
N LEU A 57 2.08 12.13 -19.06
CA LEU A 57 2.26 13.50 -19.55
C LEU A 57 3.72 13.84 -19.81
N SER A 58 4.65 13.29 -19.01
CA SER A 58 6.10 13.50 -19.13
C SER A 58 6.81 12.38 -19.90
N HIS A 59 6.09 11.66 -20.78
CA HIS A 59 6.62 10.46 -21.45
C HIS A 59 7.82 10.77 -22.35
N GLU A 60 7.81 11.91 -23.04
CA GLU A 60 8.88 12.35 -23.93
C GLU A 60 10.18 12.62 -23.17
N GLU A 61 10.10 13.32 -22.03
CA GLU A 61 11.24 13.59 -21.14
C GLU A 61 11.88 12.31 -20.60
N MET A 62 11.08 11.26 -20.39
CA MET A 62 11.56 9.95 -19.92
C MET A 62 12.29 9.15 -21.01
N MET A 63 11.97 9.38 -22.29
CA MET A 63 12.54 8.65 -23.43
C MET A 63 13.76 9.36 -24.02
N ASN A 64 13.77 10.69 -24.02
CA ASN A 64 14.81 11.53 -24.61
C ASN A 64 15.95 11.84 -23.62
N VAL A 65 16.54 10.79 -23.03
CA VAL A 65 17.63 10.92 -22.04
C VAL A 65 18.95 10.41 -22.62
N PRO A 66 20.06 11.16 -22.46
CA PRO A 66 21.39 10.70 -22.86
C PRO A 66 21.74 9.31 -22.29
N TYR A 67 22.47 8.53 -23.09
CA TYR A 67 22.93 7.21 -22.67
C TYR A 67 23.85 7.35 -21.44
N GLY A 68 23.62 6.53 -20.40
CA GLY A 68 24.34 6.61 -19.12
C GLY A 68 23.66 7.46 -18.04
N GLN A 69 22.72 8.35 -18.38
CA GLN A 69 22.00 9.20 -17.40
C GLN A 69 20.53 8.76 -17.15
N LYS A 70 20.09 7.69 -17.83
CA LYS A 70 18.70 7.22 -17.79
C LYS A 70 18.19 6.90 -16.39
N THR A 71 18.99 6.25 -15.56
CA THR A 71 18.55 5.82 -14.21
C THR A 71 18.31 7.02 -13.30
N GLU A 72 19.28 7.94 -13.23
CA GLU A 72 19.20 9.11 -12.36
C GLU A 72 18.06 10.03 -12.76
N LEU A 73 17.95 10.38 -14.05
CA LEU A 73 16.88 11.26 -14.51
C LEU A 73 15.49 10.64 -14.30
N ARG A 74 15.35 9.32 -14.49
CA ARG A 74 14.09 8.62 -14.21
C ARG A 74 13.73 8.61 -12.73
N MET A 75 14.72 8.59 -11.84
CA MET A 75 14.48 8.72 -10.40
C MET A 75 13.97 10.11 -10.05
N GLN A 76 14.65 11.16 -10.54
CA GLN A 76 14.23 12.55 -10.33
C GLN A 76 12.82 12.83 -10.89
N LEU A 77 12.49 12.27 -12.06
CA LEU A 77 11.14 12.37 -12.62
C LEU A 77 10.10 11.64 -11.76
N LEU A 78 10.47 10.50 -11.16
CA LEU A 78 9.58 9.77 -10.26
C LEU A 78 9.36 10.55 -8.95
N GLU A 79 10.39 11.14 -8.38
CA GLU A 79 10.30 12.00 -7.19
C GLU A 79 9.35 13.17 -7.44
N LYS A 80 9.53 13.91 -8.55
CA LYS A 80 8.61 14.99 -8.96
C LYS A 80 7.17 14.50 -9.14
N ALA A 81 7.00 13.32 -9.74
CA ALA A 81 5.68 12.72 -9.92
C ALA A 81 5.02 12.37 -8.59
N VAL A 82 5.80 11.88 -7.61
CA VAL A 82 5.33 11.60 -6.25
C VAL A 82 4.93 12.90 -5.56
N GLU A 83 5.79 13.91 -5.56
CA GLU A 83 5.50 15.23 -4.96
C GLU A 83 4.20 15.83 -5.50
N HIS A 84 4.00 15.77 -6.82
CA HIS A 84 2.76 16.21 -7.44
C HIS A 84 1.55 15.35 -7.02
N ALA A 85 1.73 14.03 -6.97
CA ALA A 85 0.67 13.08 -6.66
C ALA A 85 0.27 13.06 -5.18
N MET A 86 1.15 13.48 -4.26
CA MET A 86 0.90 13.43 -2.80
C MET A 86 -0.37 14.17 -2.39
N SER A 87 -0.78 15.19 -3.15
CA SER A 87 -2.05 15.91 -2.94
C SER A 87 -3.29 15.00 -2.98
N CYS A 88 -3.22 13.81 -3.58
CA CYS A 88 -4.33 12.86 -3.57
C CYS A 88 -4.53 12.13 -2.25
N MET A 89 -3.54 12.15 -1.34
CA MET A 89 -3.60 11.52 -0.01
C MET A 89 -4.38 12.41 0.97
N ASP A 90 -5.62 12.74 0.63
CA ASP A 90 -6.52 13.56 1.45
C ASP A 90 -7.33 12.72 2.46
N HIS A 91 -7.90 13.38 3.48
CA HIS A 91 -8.75 12.71 4.47
C HIS A 91 -9.94 11.98 3.84
N ARG A 92 -10.46 12.48 2.71
CA ARG A 92 -11.59 11.87 2.01
C ARG A 92 -11.20 10.52 1.41
N LEU A 93 -10.03 10.41 0.78
CA LEU A 93 -9.48 9.16 0.26
C LEU A 93 -9.26 8.17 1.39
N VAL A 94 -8.58 8.60 2.46
CA VAL A 94 -8.29 7.74 3.62
C VAL A 94 -9.59 7.20 4.23
N ASN A 95 -10.59 8.06 4.46
CA ASN A 95 -11.89 7.64 4.99
C ASN A 95 -12.63 6.70 4.03
N LYS A 96 -12.54 6.92 2.72
CA LYS A 96 -13.13 6.02 1.72
C LYS A 96 -12.48 4.63 1.78
N MET A 97 -11.16 4.55 1.87
CA MET A 97 -10.43 3.28 1.93
C MET A 97 -10.63 2.56 3.27
N ALA A 98 -10.69 3.31 4.39
CA ALA A 98 -11.06 2.76 5.69
C ALA A 98 -12.47 2.15 5.67
N ARG A 99 -13.45 2.84 5.08
CA ARG A 99 -14.80 2.29 4.91
C ARG A 99 -14.81 1.05 4.02
N HIS A 100 -14.08 1.05 2.92
CA HIS A 100 -13.95 -0.13 2.05
C HIS A 100 -13.39 -1.33 2.82
N CYS A 101 -12.28 -1.14 3.53
CA CYS A 101 -11.68 -2.15 4.38
C CYS A 101 -12.66 -2.70 5.43
N ALA A 102 -13.43 -1.84 6.09
CA ALA A 102 -14.42 -2.27 7.07
C ALA A 102 -15.51 -3.17 6.46
N LEU A 103 -15.96 -2.85 5.24
CA LEU A 103 -16.91 -3.69 4.50
C LEU A 103 -16.28 -5.03 4.12
N SER A 104 -15.04 -5.03 3.64
CA SER A 104 -14.30 -6.26 3.32
C SER A 104 -14.10 -7.15 4.55
N VAL A 105 -13.73 -6.58 5.70
CA VAL A 105 -13.62 -7.33 6.96
C VAL A 105 -14.96 -7.94 7.35
N ALA A 106 -16.05 -7.17 7.28
CA ALA A 106 -17.38 -7.69 7.58
C ALA A 106 -17.79 -8.84 6.63
N ALA A 107 -17.47 -8.75 5.34
CA ALA A 107 -17.68 -9.82 4.37
C ALA A 107 -16.85 -11.07 4.70
N GLY A 108 -15.56 -10.87 5.03
CA GLY A 108 -14.66 -11.95 5.45
C GLY A 108 -15.16 -12.68 6.69
N ILE A 109 -15.70 -11.96 7.69
CA ILE A 109 -16.32 -12.55 8.89
C ILE A 109 -17.53 -13.43 8.52
N ARG A 110 -18.30 -13.05 7.50
CA ARG A 110 -19.44 -13.83 7.00
C ARG A 110 -19.04 -15.01 6.11
N GLY A 111 -17.75 -15.19 5.81
CA GLY A 111 -17.26 -16.22 4.90
C GLY A 111 -17.64 -15.96 3.44
N GLU A 112 -17.94 -14.70 3.08
CA GLU A 112 -18.23 -14.35 1.69
C GLU A 112 -16.97 -14.50 0.83
N PRO A 113 -17.13 -14.93 -0.44
CA PRO A 113 -16.00 -15.01 -1.36
C PRO A 113 -15.39 -13.62 -1.55
N MET A 114 -14.06 -13.60 -1.45
CA MET A 114 -13.26 -12.39 -1.51
C MET A 114 -12.86 -12.09 -2.96
N GLU A 115 -13.21 -10.91 -3.46
CA GLU A 115 -12.82 -10.45 -4.81
C GLU A 115 -11.67 -9.44 -4.74
N TYR A 116 -10.52 -9.78 -5.33
CA TYR A 116 -9.36 -8.89 -5.37
C TYR A 116 -9.38 -8.02 -6.63
N GLY A 117 -9.66 -6.73 -6.45
CA GLY A 117 -9.59 -5.73 -7.51
C GLY A 117 -10.78 -5.74 -8.48
N THR A 118 -10.98 -4.59 -9.12
CA THR A 118 -11.83 -4.39 -10.31
C THR A 118 -10.96 -3.82 -11.41
#